data_AF-A0A397W624-F1
#
_entry.id   AF-A0A397W624-F1
#
_cell.length_a   1.000
_cell.length_b   1.000
_cell.length_c   1.000
_cell.angle_alpha   90.00
_cell.angle_beta   90.00
_cell.angle_gamma   90.00
#
_symmetry.space_group_name_H-M   'P 1'
#
loop_
_entity.id
_entity.type
_entity.pdbx_description
1 polymer ?
#
loop_
_entity_poly.entity_id
_entity_poly.type
_entity_poly.pdbx_seq_one_letter_code
_entity_poly.pdbx_strand_id
1 'polypeptide(L)'
;MNRNNRATMPYAPYIPLNINNASKYKKINTVAILYQALQPPIIDGIRKPLKPGGYSDSGADIAYYLRSDNIPIVTPVDNPSPTSDLYWVFPVTEEGINIKLVGHLPSNVHKYDNKLFTNELIKNNGILVPHAILIGGSTYNGTYRLNDITLDILNKKGIRFPAVVKPIRGRGSQGVKKVDNIEQMKEHAEKLLSTRTVIDGQYFFEYGNTLILEEYLEGEEITATIMPLE
;
A
#
# COMPACT_ATOMS: atom_id res chain seq x y z
N MET A 1 27.21 10.73 16.55
CA MET A 1 25.96 11.25 17.15
C MET A 1 25.32 10.14 17.96
N ASN A 2 24.95 10.46 19.20
CA ASN A 2 24.52 9.54 20.26
C ASN A 2 23.22 8.78 19.90
N ARG A 3 23.19 7.46 20.12
CA ARG A 3 22.03 6.56 19.89
C ARG A 3 21.02 6.53 21.05
N ASN A 4 21.01 7.52 21.95
CA ASN A 4 20.32 7.42 23.24
C ASN A 4 19.14 8.39 23.47
N ASN A 5 18.64 9.09 22.45
CA ASN A 5 17.40 9.86 22.58
C ASN A 5 16.28 9.23 21.74
N ARG A 6 15.73 8.11 22.22
CA ARG A 6 14.36 7.73 21.84
C ARG A 6 13.44 8.43 22.83
N ALA A 7 12.72 9.46 22.37
CA ALA A 7 11.57 9.97 23.08
C ALA A 7 10.59 8.80 23.28
N THR A 8 10.35 8.42 24.53
CA THR A 8 9.27 7.50 24.87
C THR A 8 7.96 8.23 24.61
N MET A 9 7.32 7.96 23.46
CA MET A 9 5.92 8.34 23.31
C MET A 9 5.13 7.68 24.45
N PRO A 10 4.30 8.41 25.19
CA PRO A 10 3.43 7.80 26.18
C PRO A 10 2.54 6.80 25.46
N TYR A 11 2.55 5.55 25.93
CA TYR A 11 1.55 4.56 25.54
C TYR A 11 0.17 5.21 25.68
N ALA A 12 -0.59 5.29 24.58
CA ALA A 12 -1.99 5.64 24.66
C ALA A 12 -2.62 4.70 25.70
N PRO A 13 -3.38 5.21 26.69
CA PRO A 13 -3.96 4.37 27.73
C PRO A 13 -4.79 3.28 27.05
N TYR A 14 -4.57 2.04 27.48
CA TYR A 14 -5.45 0.93 27.14
C TYR A 14 -6.86 1.33 27.59
N ILE A 15 -7.72 1.67 26.62
CA ILE A 15 -9.14 1.84 26.86
C ILE A 15 -9.71 0.43 26.69
N PRO A 16 -10.03 -0.30 27.78
CA PRO A 16 -10.73 -1.56 27.64
C PRO A 16 -12.04 -1.27 26.90
N LEU A 17 -12.23 -1.93 25.75
CA LEU A 17 -13.54 -2.03 25.15
C LEU A 17 -14.48 -2.54 26.23
N ASN A 18 -15.49 -1.74 26.58
CA ASN A 18 -16.49 -2.12 27.55
C ASN A 18 -17.38 -3.20 26.90
N ILE A 19 -16.96 -4.46 27.02
CA ILE A 19 -17.58 -5.64 26.36
C ILE A 19 -18.94 -6.00 26.96
N ASN A 20 -19.50 -5.18 27.85
CA ASN A 20 -20.80 -5.40 28.48
C ASN A 20 -21.99 -5.36 27.50
N ASN A 21 -21.75 -5.07 26.22
CA ASN A 21 -22.71 -5.24 25.12
C ASN A 21 -22.32 -6.36 24.14
N ALA A 22 -21.73 -7.45 24.63
CA ALA A 22 -21.42 -8.65 23.84
C ALA A 22 -22.61 -9.21 23.04
N SER A 23 -23.85 -8.93 23.47
CA SER A 23 -25.10 -9.34 22.82
C SER A 23 -25.42 -8.59 21.51
N LYS A 24 -24.72 -7.49 21.22
CA LYS A 24 -24.87 -6.72 19.97
C LYS A 24 -23.94 -7.24 18.85
N TYR A 25 -22.89 -7.95 19.21
CA TYR A 25 -21.93 -8.49 18.24
C TYR A 25 -22.43 -9.83 17.71
N LYS A 26 -22.53 -9.93 16.39
CA LYS A 26 -22.94 -11.16 15.72
C LYS A 26 -21.94 -12.26 16.11
N LYS A 27 -22.46 -13.37 16.64
CA LYS A 27 -21.63 -14.53 17.06
C LYS A 27 -20.69 -14.93 15.92
N ILE A 28 -19.39 -14.69 16.12
CA ILE A 28 -18.35 -15.14 15.20
C ILE A 28 -18.22 -16.64 15.44
N ASN A 29 -18.70 -17.45 14.50
CA ASN A 29 -18.71 -18.89 14.68
C ASN A 29 -17.29 -19.48 14.58
N THR A 30 -16.48 -19.04 13.61
CA THR A 30 -15.06 -19.37 13.48
C THR A 30 -14.37 -18.43 12.48
N VAL A 31 -13.10 -18.05 12.72
CA VAL A 31 -12.29 -17.19 11.85
C VAL A 31 -11.27 -18.02 11.08
N ALA A 32 -11.06 -17.72 9.80
CA ALA A 32 -9.94 -18.22 9.03
C ALA A 32 -9.05 -17.05 8.61
N ILE A 33 -7.73 -17.24 8.63
CA ILE A 33 -6.77 -16.23 8.23
C ILE A 33 -6.23 -16.61 6.85
N LEU A 34 -6.28 -15.66 5.93
CA LEU A 34 -5.87 -15.87 4.54
C LEU A 34 -4.56 -15.13 4.26
N TYR A 35 -3.73 -15.69 3.38
CA TYR A 35 -2.56 -15.00 2.84
C TYR A 35 -2.57 -14.96 1.32
N GLN A 36 -1.82 -14.02 0.75
CA GLN A 36 -1.69 -13.83 -0.68
C GLN A 36 -0.81 -14.94 -1.30
N ALA A 37 -1.42 -16.03 -1.75
CA ALA A 37 -0.72 -17.08 -2.49
C ALA A 37 -0.68 -16.84 -4.01
N LEU A 38 -1.61 -16.04 -4.53
CA LEU A 38 -1.69 -15.70 -5.95
C LEU A 38 -0.90 -14.43 -6.28
N GLN A 39 -0.43 -14.39 -7.52
CA GLN A 39 0.11 -13.17 -8.10
C GLN A 39 -0.93 -12.05 -8.13
N PRO A 40 -0.55 -10.78 -7.86
CA PRO A 40 -1.45 -9.65 -8.04
C PRO A 40 -2.04 -9.59 -9.46
N PRO A 41 -3.30 -9.13 -9.61
CA PRO A 41 -3.89 -8.94 -10.93
C PRO A 41 -3.15 -7.86 -11.72
N ILE A 42 -3.19 -7.97 -13.05
CA ILE A 42 -2.78 -6.91 -13.97
C ILE A 42 -3.90 -5.88 -14.03
N ILE A 43 -3.57 -4.61 -13.79
CA ILE A 43 -4.51 -3.50 -13.89
C ILE A 43 -3.80 -2.38 -14.65
N ASP A 44 -4.44 -1.90 -15.72
CA ASP A 44 -3.90 -0.88 -16.63
C ASP A 44 -2.50 -1.23 -17.18
N GLY A 45 -2.26 -2.51 -17.47
CA GLY A 45 -0.98 -3.02 -17.97
C GLY A 45 0.14 -3.08 -16.92
N ILE A 46 -0.16 -2.76 -15.66
CA ILE A 46 0.77 -2.80 -14.53
C ILE A 46 0.46 -4.02 -13.67
N ARG A 47 1.49 -4.79 -13.33
CA ARG A 47 1.40 -5.87 -12.34
C ARG A 47 2.30 -5.57 -11.16
N LYS A 48 1.71 -5.46 -9.97
CA LYS A 48 2.47 -5.25 -8.73
C LYS A 48 3.30 -6.51 -8.41
N PRO A 49 4.49 -6.37 -7.81
CA PRO A 49 5.23 -7.53 -7.34
C PRO A 49 4.51 -8.21 -6.16
N LEU A 50 4.50 -9.55 -6.18
CA LEU A 50 4.07 -10.38 -5.06
C LEU A 50 4.94 -10.09 -3.82
N LYS A 51 4.35 -10.05 -2.62
CA LYS A 51 5.17 -10.02 -1.38
C LYS A 51 5.89 -11.35 -1.27
N PRO A 52 7.18 -11.39 -0.95
CA PRO A 52 7.79 -12.61 -0.40
C PRO A 52 6.93 -13.16 0.75
N GLY A 53 6.54 -14.44 0.66
CA GLY A 53 5.66 -15.09 1.65
C GLY A 53 4.19 -14.63 1.64
N GLY A 54 3.79 -13.67 0.80
CA GLY A 54 2.36 -13.36 0.64
C GLY A 54 1.66 -12.79 1.87
N TYR A 55 2.39 -12.21 2.82
CA TYR A 55 1.90 -11.82 4.15
C TYR A 55 1.54 -12.98 5.08
N SER A 56 2.07 -14.18 4.84
CA SER A 56 1.89 -15.33 5.75
C SER A 56 2.40 -15.04 7.15
N ASP A 57 3.50 -14.29 7.26
CA ASP A 57 4.14 -13.85 8.49
C ASP A 57 3.15 -13.12 9.40
N SER A 58 2.61 -11.99 8.92
CA SER A 58 1.66 -11.19 9.69
C SER A 58 0.34 -11.93 9.92
N GLY A 59 -0.08 -12.78 8.98
CA GLY A 59 -1.27 -13.61 9.15
C GLY A 59 -1.11 -14.65 10.27
N ALA A 60 0.07 -15.26 10.37
CA ALA A 60 0.38 -16.23 11.43
C ALA A 60 0.40 -15.56 12.81
N ASP A 61 0.97 -14.37 12.93
CA ASP A 61 0.93 -13.58 14.18
C ASP A 61 -0.52 -13.31 14.61
N ILE A 62 -1.36 -12.85 13.68
CA ILE A 62 -2.79 -12.60 13.96
C ILE A 62 -3.48 -13.89 14.42
N ALA A 63 -3.29 -14.99 13.70
CA ALA A 63 -3.91 -16.27 14.04
C ALA A 63 -3.46 -16.78 15.42
N TYR A 64 -2.17 -16.66 15.73
CA TYR A 64 -1.62 -17.05 17.02
C TYR A 64 -2.27 -16.28 18.18
N TYR A 65 -2.36 -14.95 18.07
CA TYR A 65 -2.97 -14.12 19.12
C TYR A 65 -4.48 -14.32 19.23
N LEU A 66 -5.21 -14.50 18.13
CA LEU A 66 -6.63 -14.85 18.19
C LEU A 66 -6.84 -16.16 18.95
N ARG A 67 -6.00 -17.18 18.70
CA ARG A 67 -6.06 -18.45 19.43
C ARG A 67 -5.71 -18.29 20.90
N SER A 68 -4.68 -17.51 21.26
CA SER A 68 -4.32 -17.27 22.66
C SER A 68 -5.43 -16.58 23.45
N ASP A 69 -6.24 -15.76 22.77
CA ASP A 69 -7.37 -15.03 23.35
C ASP A 69 -8.69 -15.83 23.33
N ASN A 70 -8.62 -17.14 23.05
CA ASN A 70 -9.77 -18.05 22.96
C ASN A 70 -10.80 -17.65 21.89
N ILE A 71 -10.39 -16.91 20.86
CA ILE A 71 -11.24 -16.65 19.69
C ILE A 71 -11.19 -17.89 18.79
N PRO A 72 -12.34 -18.48 18.42
CA PRO A 72 -12.36 -19.67 17.57
C PRO A 72 -11.74 -19.40 16.19
N ILE A 73 -10.64 -20.08 15.87
CA ILE A 73 -10.01 -20.05 14.55
C ILE A 73 -9.93 -21.43 13.93
N VAL A 74 -9.95 -21.49 12.60
CA VAL A 74 -9.56 -22.68 11.82
C VAL A 74 -8.10 -22.50 11.38
N THR A 75 -7.32 -23.57 11.43
CA THR A 75 -5.94 -23.61 10.92
C THR A 75 -5.78 -24.79 9.95
N PRO A 76 -4.84 -24.72 8.98
CA PRO A 76 -4.54 -25.83 8.08
C PRO A 76 -4.17 -27.15 8.76
N VAL A 77 -3.64 -27.10 9.99
CA VAL A 77 -3.29 -28.24 10.83
C VAL A 77 -3.82 -28.05 12.25
N ASP A 78 -4.09 -29.13 12.99
CA ASP A 78 -4.69 -29.06 14.33
C ASP A 78 -3.79 -28.36 15.37
N ASN A 79 -2.51 -28.74 15.38
CA ASN A 79 -1.49 -28.24 16.31
C ASN A 79 -0.36 -27.50 15.55
N PRO A 80 -0.63 -26.28 15.06
CA PRO A 80 0.32 -25.51 14.28
C PRO A 80 1.51 -25.08 15.16
N SER A 81 2.72 -25.31 14.65
CA SER A 81 3.95 -24.81 15.28
C SER A 81 3.99 -23.27 15.21
N PRO A 82 4.33 -22.56 16.30
CA PRO A 82 4.51 -21.10 16.28
C PRO A 82 5.61 -20.62 15.32
N THR A 83 6.52 -21.51 14.90
CA THR A 83 7.63 -21.17 13.99
C THR A 83 7.33 -21.47 12.52
N SER A 84 6.09 -21.80 12.18
CA SER A 84 5.71 -22.22 10.83
C SER A 84 4.48 -21.45 10.35
N ASP A 85 4.71 -20.28 9.73
CA ASP A 85 3.65 -19.36 9.31
C ASP A 85 2.52 -20.04 8.53
N LEU A 86 2.86 -20.91 7.57
CA LEU A 86 1.91 -21.59 6.70
C LEU A 86 1.01 -22.60 7.44
N TYR A 87 1.32 -22.95 8.68
CA TYR A 87 0.45 -23.79 9.51
C TYR A 87 -0.69 -23.00 10.15
N TRP A 88 -0.65 -21.67 10.06
CA TRP A 88 -1.63 -20.77 10.64
C TRP A 88 -2.54 -20.10 9.61
N VAL A 89 -2.17 -20.11 8.33
CA VAL A 89 -2.85 -19.33 7.27
C VAL A 89 -3.23 -20.18 6.07
N PHE A 90 -4.38 -19.88 5.47
CA PHE A 90 -4.85 -20.53 4.24
C PHE A 90 -4.45 -19.73 3.00
N PRO A 91 -4.02 -20.40 1.91
CA PRO A 91 -3.76 -19.71 0.65
C PRO A 91 -5.06 -19.22 0.02
N VAL A 92 -5.06 -17.99 -0.49
CA VAL A 92 -6.08 -17.60 -1.48
C VAL A 92 -5.83 -18.39 -2.77
N THR A 93 -6.86 -19.06 -3.29
CA THR A 93 -6.81 -19.86 -4.53
C THR A 93 -7.61 -19.20 -5.65
N GLU A 94 -7.43 -19.64 -6.90
CA GLU A 94 -8.17 -19.11 -8.05
C GLU A 94 -9.68 -19.37 -7.98
N GLU A 95 -10.09 -20.47 -7.34
CA GLU A 95 -11.49 -20.80 -7.09
C GLU A 95 -12.20 -19.74 -6.22
N GLY A 96 -11.42 -18.95 -5.47
CA GLY A 96 -11.94 -17.96 -4.53
C GLY A 96 -12.54 -18.60 -3.28
N ILE A 97 -13.05 -17.77 -2.37
CA ILE A 97 -13.60 -18.22 -1.09
C ILE A 97 -14.92 -17.48 -0.83
N ASN A 98 -16.00 -18.23 -0.63
CA ASN A 98 -17.31 -17.67 -0.31
C ASN A 98 -17.47 -17.45 1.20
N ILE A 99 -16.82 -16.41 1.73
CA ILE A 99 -16.84 -16.04 3.15
C ILE A 99 -17.09 -14.54 3.34
N LYS A 100 -17.38 -14.16 4.58
CA LYS A 100 -17.31 -12.76 4.99
C LYS A 100 -15.86 -12.38 5.26
N LEU A 101 -15.44 -11.23 4.72
CA LEU A 101 -14.08 -10.73 4.88
C LEU A 101 -14.08 -9.51 5.80
N VAL A 102 -13.05 -9.44 6.64
CA VAL A 102 -12.71 -8.22 7.38
C VAL A 102 -11.92 -7.30 6.45
N GLY A 103 -12.31 -6.03 6.37
CA GLY A 103 -11.66 -5.02 5.54
C GLY A 103 -12.54 -4.51 4.40
N HIS A 104 -11.90 -3.86 3.41
CA HIS A 104 -12.60 -3.26 2.28
C HIS A 104 -12.88 -4.26 1.17
N LEU A 105 -13.94 -4.01 0.40
CA LEU A 105 -14.21 -4.74 -0.84
C LEU A 105 -13.00 -4.62 -1.80
N PRO A 106 -12.62 -5.69 -2.53
CA PRO A 106 -11.50 -5.66 -3.47
C PRO A 106 -11.59 -4.53 -4.50
N SER A 107 -12.81 -4.22 -4.99
CA SER A 107 -13.06 -3.10 -5.90
C SER A 107 -12.68 -1.75 -5.31
N ASN A 108 -12.95 -1.53 -4.02
CA ASN A 108 -12.57 -0.31 -3.30
C ASN A 108 -11.05 -0.26 -3.09
N VAL A 109 -10.43 -1.38 -2.69
CA VAL A 109 -8.97 -1.45 -2.56
C VAL A 109 -8.29 -1.11 -3.88
N HIS A 110 -8.77 -1.65 -5.01
CA HIS A 110 -8.25 -1.32 -6.33
C HIS A 110 -8.42 0.16 -6.68
N LYS A 111 -9.60 0.71 -6.43
CA LYS A 111 -9.93 2.11 -6.71
C LYS A 111 -9.04 3.08 -5.91
N TYR A 112 -8.86 2.85 -4.62
CA TYR A 112 -8.13 3.77 -3.74
C TYR A 112 -6.61 3.52 -3.68
N ASP A 113 -6.10 2.36 -4.15
CA ASP A 113 -4.65 2.12 -4.35
C ASP A 113 -4.08 2.97 -5.50
N ASN A 114 -4.94 3.49 -6.39
CA ASN A 114 -4.55 4.50 -7.38
C ASN A 114 -4.34 5.85 -6.70
N LYS A 115 -3.07 6.24 -6.51
CA LYS A 115 -2.70 7.47 -5.81
C LYS A 115 -3.20 8.74 -6.51
N LEU A 116 -3.31 8.74 -7.83
CA LEU A 116 -3.84 9.89 -8.57
C LEU A 116 -5.32 10.10 -8.23
N PHE A 117 -6.11 9.04 -8.39
CA PHE A 117 -7.55 9.08 -8.07
C PHE A 117 -7.78 9.48 -6.61
N THR A 118 -7.02 8.89 -5.67
CA THR A 118 -7.15 9.19 -4.24
C THR A 118 -6.77 10.64 -3.94
N ASN A 119 -5.69 11.17 -4.50
CA ASN A 119 -5.30 12.57 -4.30
C ASN A 119 -6.37 13.53 -4.86
N GLU A 120 -6.92 13.24 -6.05
CA GLU A 120 -8.00 14.04 -6.64
C GLU A 120 -9.27 14.01 -5.79
N LEU A 121 -9.65 12.84 -5.28
CA LEU A 121 -10.79 12.69 -4.39
C LEU A 121 -10.61 13.50 -3.10
N ILE A 122 -9.46 13.39 -2.45
CA ILE A 122 -9.14 14.13 -1.21
C ILE A 122 -9.18 15.64 -1.48
N LYS A 123 -8.54 16.10 -2.55
CA LYS A 123 -8.52 17.51 -2.96
C LYS A 123 -9.93 18.06 -3.24
N ASN A 124 -10.76 17.31 -3.95
CA ASN A 124 -12.13 17.71 -4.27
C ASN A 124 -13.03 17.78 -3.03
N ASN A 125 -12.62 17.17 -1.91
CA ASN A 125 -13.29 17.28 -0.61
C ASN A 125 -12.66 18.35 0.29
N GLY A 126 -11.82 19.25 -0.25
CA GLY A 126 -11.26 20.40 0.47
C GLY A 126 -10.11 20.05 1.42
N ILE A 127 -9.57 18.82 1.35
CA ILE A 127 -8.43 18.40 2.15
C ILE A 127 -7.14 18.64 1.34
N LEU A 128 -6.12 19.15 2.02
CA LEU A 128 -4.84 19.46 1.40
C LEU A 128 -4.09 18.19 0.99
N VAL A 129 -3.53 18.21 -0.22
CA VAL A 129 -2.62 17.20 -0.75
C VAL A 129 -1.41 17.91 -1.36
N PRO A 130 -0.22 17.28 -1.43
CA PRO A 130 0.95 17.86 -2.08
C PRO A 130 0.66 18.28 -3.52
N HIS A 131 1.33 19.35 -3.97
CA HIS A 131 1.32 19.69 -5.39
C HIS A 131 1.91 18.55 -6.22
N ALA A 132 1.23 18.14 -7.28
CA ALA A 132 1.67 17.01 -8.10
C ALA A 132 1.34 17.20 -9.58
N ILE A 133 2.19 16.63 -10.44
CA ILE A 133 1.94 16.47 -11.88
C ILE A 133 2.22 15.03 -12.30
N LEU A 134 1.67 14.67 -13.46
CA LEU A 134 1.96 13.42 -14.12
C LEU A 134 3.11 13.60 -15.12
N ILE A 135 4.08 12.69 -15.09
CA ILE A 135 5.19 12.65 -16.05
C ILE A 135 5.25 11.28 -16.74
N GLY A 136 5.59 11.24 -18.03
CA GLY A 136 5.63 10.01 -18.83
C GLY A 136 6.45 10.14 -20.11
N GLY A 137 6.48 9.08 -20.91
CA GLY A 137 7.24 9.06 -22.18
C GLY A 137 6.66 9.94 -23.29
N SER A 138 5.38 10.30 -23.19
CA SER A 138 4.65 11.13 -24.14
C SER A 138 3.62 12.01 -23.42
N THR A 139 3.13 13.05 -24.10
CA THR A 139 2.09 13.94 -23.58
C THR A 139 0.72 13.37 -23.89
N TYR A 140 -0.07 13.02 -22.87
CA TYR A 140 -1.44 12.52 -23.00
C TYR A 140 -2.21 12.64 -21.67
N ASN A 141 -3.52 12.91 -21.72
CA ASN A 141 -4.41 12.92 -20.55
C ASN A 141 -3.84 13.67 -19.32
N GLY A 142 -3.26 14.85 -19.52
CA GLY A 142 -2.66 15.65 -18.44
C GLY A 142 -1.25 15.23 -18.00
N THR A 143 -0.70 14.17 -18.60
CA THR A 143 0.71 13.76 -18.45
C THR A 143 1.61 14.65 -19.28
N TYR A 144 2.67 15.15 -18.66
CA TYR A 144 3.76 15.83 -19.32
C TYR A 144 4.77 14.83 -19.86
N ARG A 145 5.21 15.00 -21.11
CA ARG A 145 6.38 14.27 -21.61
C ARG A 145 7.62 14.67 -20.82
N LEU A 146 8.34 13.68 -20.31
CA LEU A 146 9.48 13.85 -19.41
C LEU A 146 10.56 14.79 -19.98
N ASN A 147 10.86 14.65 -21.27
CA ASN A 147 11.88 15.45 -21.93
C ASN A 147 11.49 16.92 -22.08
N ASP A 148 10.20 17.22 -22.05
CA ASP A 148 9.65 18.57 -22.22
C ASP A 148 9.53 19.32 -20.87
N ILE A 149 9.80 18.65 -19.74
CA ILE A 149 9.78 19.26 -18.41
C ILE A 149 10.96 20.24 -18.23
N THR A 150 10.63 21.45 -17.78
CA THR A 150 11.55 22.53 -17.42
C THR A 150 11.26 23.05 -16.01
N LEU A 151 12.21 23.75 -15.39
CA LEU A 151 12.02 24.39 -14.08
C LEU A 151 10.86 25.40 -14.08
N ASP A 152 10.64 26.12 -15.17
CA ASP A 152 9.52 27.07 -15.30
C ASP A 152 8.16 26.34 -15.24
N ILE A 153 8.04 25.19 -15.93
CA ILE A 153 6.83 24.36 -15.85
C ILE A 153 6.60 23.87 -14.42
N LEU A 154 7.64 23.38 -13.75
CA LEU A 154 7.54 22.89 -12.37
C LEU A 154 7.11 24.00 -11.41
N ASN A 155 7.75 25.17 -11.50
CA ASN A 155 7.43 26.33 -10.67
C ASN A 155 5.97 26.79 -10.87
N LYS A 156 5.48 26.83 -12.11
CA LYS A 156 4.07 27.15 -12.43
C LYS A 156 3.07 26.13 -11.87
N LYS A 157 3.52 24.90 -11.59
CA LYS A 157 2.71 23.84 -11.00
C LYS A 157 2.85 23.74 -9.47
N GLY A 158 3.66 24.61 -8.88
CA GLY A 158 3.93 24.59 -7.43
C GLY A 158 4.91 23.50 -7.02
N ILE A 159 5.66 22.91 -7.96
CA ILE A 159 6.67 21.89 -7.66
C ILE A 159 8.04 22.56 -7.62
N ARG A 160 8.73 22.38 -6.51
CA ARG A 160 10.12 22.81 -6.30
C ARG A 160 10.96 21.61 -5.89
N PHE A 161 12.27 21.73 -5.99
CA PHE A 161 13.19 20.72 -5.46
C PHE A 161 13.54 21.03 -3.99
N PRO A 162 13.70 20.00 -3.13
CA PRO A 162 13.54 18.59 -3.45
C PRO A 162 12.09 18.20 -3.78
N ALA A 163 11.93 17.17 -4.61
CA ALA A 163 10.63 16.62 -5.02
C ALA A 163 10.63 15.10 -4.85
N VAL A 164 9.48 14.46 -4.98
CA VAL A 164 9.34 13.00 -4.93
C VAL A 164 8.81 12.49 -6.26
N VAL A 165 9.53 11.54 -6.86
CA VAL A 165 9.03 10.76 -8.01
C VAL A 165 8.52 9.43 -7.50
N LYS A 166 7.30 9.05 -7.87
CA LYS A 166 6.69 7.77 -7.50
C LYS A 166 5.77 7.20 -8.58
N PRO A 167 5.61 5.88 -8.66
CA PRO A 167 4.62 5.26 -9.53
C PRO A 167 3.19 5.51 -9.01
N ILE A 168 2.21 5.58 -9.93
CA ILE A 168 0.78 5.70 -9.57
C ILE A 168 0.37 4.51 -8.69
N ARG A 169 0.75 3.29 -9.10
CA ARG A 169 0.50 2.04 -8.37
C ARG A 169 1.82 1.40 -7.98
N GLY A 170 1.95 0.95 -6.74
CA GLY A 170 3.19 0.38 -6.21
C GLY A 170 3.00 -0.27 -4.84
N ARG A 171 3.99 -1.04 -4.39
CA ARG A 171 4.03 -1.71 -3.08
C ARG A 171 5.18 -1.13 -2.27
N GLY A 172 4.98 -0.89 -0.97
CA GLY A 172 6.08 -0.70 0.00
C GLY A 172 7.16 0.27 -0.46
N SER A 173 6.76 1.47 -0.91
CA SER A 173 7.63 2.52 -1.43
C SER A 173 8.57 2.13 -2.59
N GLN A 174 8.32 1.00 -3.27
CA GLN A 174 9.04 0.63 -4.47
C GLN A 174 8.87 1.69 -5.56
N GLY A 175 9.99 2.09 -6.17
CA GLY A 175 10.05 3.16 -7.17
C GLY A 175 9.91 4.58 -6.60
N VAL A 176 9.71 4.77 -5.30
CA VAL A 176 9.64 6.10 -4.69
C VAL A 176 11.06 6.63 -4.45
N LYS A 177 11.36 7.85 -4.91
CA LYS A 177 12.65 8.50 -4.65
C LYS A 177 12.49 10.02 -4.46
N LYS A 178 13.14 10.54 -3.41
CA LYS A 178 13.41 11.97 -3.26
C LYS A 178 14.51 12.38 -4.25
N VAL A 179 14.26 13.41 -5.03
CA VAL A 179 15.17 13.96 -6.04
C VAL A 179 15.43 15.43 -5.74
N ASP A 180 16.69 15.84 -5.78
CA ASP A 180 17.12 17.18 -5.35
C ASP A 180 17.28 18.17 -6.52
N ASN A 181 17.18 17.70 -7.76
CA ASN A 181 17.27 18.52 -8.97
C ASN A 181 16.60 17.84 -10.18
N ILE A 182 16.55 18.56 -11.30
CA ILE A 182 15.86 18.12 -12.52
C ILE A 182 16.58 16.95 -13.20
N GLU A 183 17.91 16.87 -13.08
CA GLU A 183 18.72 15.78 -13.63
C GLU A 183 18.42 14.46 -12.91
N GLN A 184 18.47 14.46 -11.57
CA GLN A 184 18.12 13.29 -10.76
C GLN A 184 16.66 12.87 -10.97
N MET A 185 15.76 13.84 -11.15
CA MET A 185 14.35 13.59 -11.47
C MET A 185 14.21 12.85 -12.79
N LYS A 186 14.84 13.34 -13.87
CA LYS A 186 14.78 12.73 -15.20
C LYS A 186 15.42 11.34 -15.20
N GLU A 187 16.61 11.20 -14.64
CA GLU A 187 17.32 9.91 -14.55
C GLU A 187 16.46 8.84 -13.85
N HIS A 188 15.88 9.17 -12.70
CA HIS A 188 15.05 8.23 -11.96
C HIS A 188 13.74 7.93 -12.68
N ALA A 189 13.09 8.93 -13.27
CA ALA A 189 11.86 8.72 -14.04
C ALA A 189 12.10 7.84 -15.27
N GLU A 190 13.17 8.05 -16.03
CA GLU A 190 13.56 7.22 -17.17
C GLU A 190 13.77 5.76 -16.75
N LYS A 191 14.46 5.54 -15.62
CA LYS A 191 14.65 4.20 -15.07
C LYS A 191 13.32 3.51 -14.79
N LEU A 192 12.38 4.16 -14.09
CA LEU A 192 11.09 3.54 -13.77
C LEU A 192 10.24 3.28 -15.02
N LEU A 193 10.18 4.25 -15.94
CA LEU A 193 9.40 4.14 -17.19
C LEU A 193 9.93 3.05 -18.13
N SER A 194 11.23 2.75 -18.06
CA SER A 194 11.88 1.69 -18.84
C SER A 194 11.92 0.33 -18.14
N THR A 195 11.64 0.27 -16.83
CA THR A 195 11.69 -0.99 -16.08
C THR A 195 10.59 -1.95 -16.57
N ARG A 196 10.99 -3.20 -16.83
CA ARG A 196 10.10 -4.27 -17.25
C ARG A 196 10.22 -5.45 -16.31
N THR A 197 9.10 -6.13 -16.08
CA THR A 197 9.07 -7.44 -15.42
C THR A 197 8.60 -8.49 -16.43
N VAL A 198 9.19 -9.68 -16.39
CA VAL A 198 8.77 -10.83 -17.20
C VAL A 198 7.92 -11.73 -16.33
N ILE A 199 6.70 -12.02 -16.78
CA ILE A 199 5.82 -12.94 -16.09
C ILE A 199 5.11 -13.81 -17.12
N ASP A 200 5.19 -15.13 -16.93
CA ASP A 200 4.65 -16.14 -17.86
C ASP A 200 5.13 -15.91 -19.32
N GLY A 201 6.38 -15.47 -19.47
CA GLY A 201 7.00 -15.17 -20.76
C GLY A 201 6.60 -13.83 -21.40
N GLN A 202 5.75 -13.03 -20.74
CA GLN A 202 5.27 -11.74 -21.23
C GLN A 202 5.93 -10.58 -20.47
N TYR A 203 6.22 -9.48 -21.19
CA TYR A 203 6.80 -8.27 -20.61
C TYR A 203 5.71 -7.30 -20.17
N PHE A 204 5.81 -6.84 -18.93
CA PHE A 204 4.94 -5.82 -18.35
C PHE A 204 5.75 -4.62 -17.85
N PHE A 205 5.13 -3.44 -17.85
CA PHE A 205 5.70 -2.28 -17.18
C PHE A 205 5.57 -2.48 -15.68
N GLU A 206 6.69 -2.55 -14.97
CA GLU A 206 6.68 -2.76 -13.50
C GLU A 206 6.05 -1.56 -12.78
N TYR A 207 6.35 -0.34 -13.25
CA TYR A 207 5.92 0.92 -12.66
C TYR A 207 4.91 1.70 -13.52
N GLY A 208 4.45 1.11 -14.63
CA GLY A 208 3.61 1.78 -15.62
C GLY A 208 4.36 2.72 -16.56
N ASN A 209 3.60 3.42 -17.39
CA ASN A 209 4.08 4.41 -18.36
C ASN A 209 3.83 5.87 -17.91
N THR A 210 3.27 6.05 -16.71
CA THR A 210 3.01 7.34 -16.08
C THR A 210 3.47 7.30 -14.62
N LEU A 211 4.16 8.34 -14.19
CA LEU A 211 4.61 8.55 -12.81
C LEU A 211 4.02 9.84 -12.26
N ILE A 212 4.02 9.94 -10.94
CA ILE A 212 3.69 11.16 -10.22
C ILE A 212 5.01 11.83 -9.82
N LEU A 213 5.16 13.10 -10.17
CA LEU A 213 6.14 14.01 -9.57
C LEU A 213 5.40 14.92 -8.61
N GLU A 214 5.74 14.86 -7.33
CA GLU A 214 5.08 15.64 -6.29
C GLU A 214 6.07 16.45 -5.45
N GLU A 215 5.55 17.51 -4.82
CA GLU A 215 6.24 18.28 -3.81
C GLU A 215 6.73 17.39 -2.66
N TYR A 216 7.98 17.60 -2.25
CA TYR A 216 8.48 17.00 -1.03
C TYR A 216 7.97 17.77 0.19
N LEU A 217 7.29 17.09 1.10
CA LEU A 217 6.87 17.67 2.37
C LEU A 217 7.95 17.44 3.43
N GLU A 218 8.53 18.53 3.94
CA GLU A 218 9.38 18.50 5.13
C GLU A 218 8.53 18.36 6.39
N GLY A 219 8.95 17.50 7.31
CA GLY A 219 8.27 17.33 8.59
C GLY A 219 8.30 15.89 9.09
N GLU A 220 7.47 15.63 10.09
CA GLU A 220 7.29 14.30 10.66
C GLU A 220 6.20 13.53 9.90
N GLU A 221 6.47 12.27 9.58
CA GLU A 221 5.49 11.37 8.99
C GLU A 221 4.57 10.81 10.08
N ILE A 222 3.25 10.95 9.90
CA ILE A 222 2.24 10.45 10.82
C ILE A 222 1.35 9.46 10.07
N THR A 223 1.04 8.33 10.71
CA THR A 223 0.03 7.38 10.23
C THR A 223 -1.10 7.27 11.25
N ALA A 224 -2.34 7.38 10.80
CA ALA A 224 -3.53 7.15 11.63
C ALA A 224 -4.15 5.79 11.29
N THR A 225 -4.32 4.94 12.31
CA THR A 225 -5.04 3.66 12.18
C THR A 225 -6.50 3.88 12.54
N ILE A 226 -7.41 3.48 11.65
CA ILE A 226 -8.85 3.56 11.87
C ILE A 226 -9.39 2.15 12.15
N MET A 227 -10.00 1.98 13.32
CA MET A 227 -10.81 0.80 13.66
C MET A 227 -12.25 1.27 13.91
N PRO A 228 -13.15 1.11 12.93
CA PRO A 228 -14.53 1.51 13.11
C PRO A 228 -15.19 0.66 14.20
N LEU A 229 -15.92 1.30 15.10
CA LEU A 229 -16.82 0.62 16.03
C LEU A 229 -18.09 0.26 15.26
N GLU A 230 -18.51 -1.01 15.31
CA GLU A 230 -19.85 -1.44 14.86
C GLU A 230 -20.96 -0.89 15.77
#